data_AF-A0A0U1P457-F1
#
_entry.id   AF-A0A0U1P457-F1
#
_cell.length_a   1.000
_cell.length_b   1.000
_cell.length_c   1.000
_cell.angle_alpha   90.00
_cell.angle_beta   90.00
_cell.angle_gamma   90.00
#
_symmetry.space_group_name_H-M   'P 1'
#
loop_
_entity.id
_entity.type
_entity.pdbx_description
1 polymer ?
#
loop_
_entity_poly.entity_id
_entity_poly.type
_entity_poly.pdbx_seq_one_letter_code
_entity_poly.pdbx_strand_id
1 'polypeptide(L)'
;MKRMPFEPPTEHYDERIEAIDEQLCDLIKQRKDISNNNPGFPTNQLISAWSEKYNLYEDFLNSVFGQFLNEEVYKPVVEPKGFLKNIPILKSFEKDDLFYSVTFLRQFENASVVHFNVDKDDSDDMPGVFPEHTWFDLSIDDVEGTDYDCRNDEWGGGSRGHISYTFIVSPPLPDDISKIKLVFKECKTPFKTKPTGLEFVIKMD
;
A
#
# COMPACT_ATOMS: atom_id res chain seq x y z
N MET A 1 2.61 6.25 1.00
CA MET A 1 3.76 6.99 0.45
C MET A 1 3.39 8.43 0.18
N LYS A 2 3.87 9.34 1.02
CA LYS A 2 4.01 10.74 0.64
C LYS A 2 4.94 10.83 -0.58
N ARG A 3 4.36 11.11 -1.75
CA ARG A 3 5.15 11.29 -2.97
C ARG A 3 5.99 12.55 -2.80
N MET A 4 7.29 12.45 -3.09
CA MET A 4 8.11 13.65 -3.18
C MET A 4 7.44 14.60 -4.18
N PRO A 5 7.36 15.90 -3.88
CA PRO A 5 6.87 16.87 -4.85
C PRO A 5 7.75 16.74 -6.11
N PHE A 6 7.13 16.27 -7.18
CA PHE A 6 7.74 16.21 -8.50
C PHE A 6 7.28 17.45 -9.24
N GLU A 7 8.21 18.35 -9.53
CA GLU A 7 7.96 19.47 -10.44
C GLU A 7 8.23 18.98 -11.86
N PRO A 8 7.20 18.76 -12.68
CA PRO A 8 7.39 18.26 -14.04
C PRO A 8 8.14 19.33 -14.87
N PRO A 9 9.15 18.94 -15.65
CA PRO A 9 9.85 19.86 -16.53
C PRO A 9 8.97 20.21 -17.74
N THR A 10 8.09 21.19 -17.59
CA THR A 10 7.12 21.60 -18.63
C THR A 10 7.71 22.53 -19.69
N GLU A 11 8.92 23.05 -19.47
CA GLU A 11 9.56 24.04 -20.34
C GLU A 11 9.84 23.54 -21.77
N HIS A 12 9.90 22.23 -21.97
CA HIS A 12 10.22 21.60 -23.27
C HIS A 12 9.07 20.78 -23.85
N TYR A 13 7.85 20.95 -23.35
CA TYR A 13 6.70 20.22 -23.88
C TYR A 13 6.41 20.64 -25.33
N ASP A 14 6.32 19.66 -26.23
CA ASP A 14 6.02 19.88 -27.64
C ASP A 14 4.50 19.74 -27.85
N GLU A 15 3.79 20.84 -27.98
CA GLU A 15 2.32 20.87 -28.13
C GLU A 15 1.79 20.00 -29.29
N ARG A 16 2.63 19.65 -30.28
CA ARG A 16 2.23 18.76 -31.38
C ARG A 16 1.88 17.35 -30.91
N ILE A 17 2.35 16.93 -29.72
CA ILE A 17 2.07 15.61 -29.16
C ILE A 17 0.84 15.60 -28.24
N GLU A 18 0.21 16.75 -27.97
CA GLU A 18 -0.95 16.88 -27.06
C GLU A 18 -2.09 15.94 -27.44
N ALA A 19 -2.44 15.89 -28.74
CA ALA A 19 -3.48 15.00 -29.23
C ALA A 19 -3.13 13.51 -29.08
N ILE A 20 -1.84 13.16 -29.03
CA ILE A 20 -1.38 11.79 -28.77
C ILE A 20 -1.48 11.49 -27.28
N ASP A 21 -1.07 12.41 -26.42
CA ASP A 21 -1.13 12.26 -24.97
C ASP A 21 -2.58 12.11 -24.48
N GLU A 22 -3.51 12.89 -25.03
CA GLU A 22 -4.95 12.74 -24.75
C GLU A 22 -5.46 11.35 -25.15
N GLN A 23 -5.05 10.84 -26.32
CA GLN A 23 -5.38 9.49 -26.76
C GLN A 23 -4.78 8.42 -25.85
N LEU A 24 -3.57 8.63 -25.32
CA LEU A 24 -2.97 7.73 -24.34
C LEU A 24 -3.81 7.69 -23.06
N CYS A 25 -4.28 8.84 -22.57
CA CYS A 25 -5.17 8.89 -21.41
C CYS A 25 -6.47 8.10 -21.65
N ASP A 26 -7.10 8.26 -22.82
CA ASP A 26 -8.30 7.52 -23.19
C ASP A 26 -8.03 6.01 -23.28
N LEU A 27 -6.92 5.59 -23.89
CA LEU A 27 -6.53 4.17 -23.99
C LEU A 27 -6.24 3.55 -22.61
N ILE A 28 -5.62 4.30 -21.70
CA ILE A 28 -5.38 3.85 -20.32
C ILE A 28 -6.72 3.62 -19.61
N LYS A 29 -7.66 4.55 -19.75
CA LYS A 29 -9.01 4.41 -19.19
C LYS A 29 -9.74 3.20 -19.79
N GLN A 30 -9.75 3.05 -21.10
CA GLN A 30 -10.36 1.90 -21.77
C GLN A 30 -9.76 0.58 -21.27
N ARG A 31 -8.43 0.50 -21.13
CA ARG A 31 -7.74 -0.68 -20.58
C ARG A 31 -8.23 -1.00 -19.16
N LYS A 32 -8.41 0.01 -18.31
CA LYS A 32 -8.93 -0.15 -16.94
C LYS A 32 -10.36 -0.67 -16.95
N ASP A 33 -11.23 -0.09 -17.76
CA ASP A 33 -12.65 -0.44 -17.82
C ASP A 33 -12.84 -1.88 -18.35
N ILE A 34 -12.13 -2.27 -19.41
CA ILE A 34 -12.21 -3.62 -20.00
C ILE A 34 -11.69 -4.69 -19.04
N SER A 35 -10.67 -4.37 -18.24
CA SER A 35 -10.06 -5.31 -17.30
C SER A 35 -10.69 -5.30 -15.90
N ASN A 36 -11.75 -4.51 -15.70
CA ASN A 36 -12.39 -4.33 -14.39
C ASN A 36 -11.38 -4.00 -13.28
N ASN A 37 -10.48 -3.06 -13.56
CA ASN A 37 -9.41 -2.64 -12.66
C ASN A 37 -8.42 -3.76 -12.26
N ASN A 38 -8.36 -4.86 -13.01
CA ASN A 38 -7.37 -5.92 -12.83
C ASN A 38 -6.69 -6.24 -14.17
N PRO A 39 -5.83 -5.34 -14.66
CA PRO A 39 -5.35 -5.41 -16.02
C PRO A 39 -4.24 -6.44 -16.26
N GLY A 40 -3.70 -7.04 -15.19
CA GLY A 40 -2.56 -7.93 -15.27
C GLY A 40 -1.35 -7.30 -15.97
N PHE A 41 -0.46 -8.17 -16.44
CA PHE A 41 0.80 -7.78 -17.09
C PHE A 41 0.95 -8.46 -18.45
N PRO A 42 1.44 -7.78 -19.50
CA PRO A 42 1.74 -8.42 -20.78
C PRO A 42 2.79 -9.52 -20.63
N THR A 43 2.71 -10.56 -21.46
CA THR A 43 3.72 -11.64 -21.43
C THR A 43 5.04 -11.17 -22.04
N ASN A 44 6.16 -11.79 -21.65
CA ASN A 44 7.48 -11.47 -22.23
C ASN A 44 7.48 -11.57 -23.76
N GLN A 45 6.76 -12.54 -24.33
CA GLN A 45 6.63 -12.69 -25.79
C GLN A 45 5.94 -11.48 -26.44
N LEU A 46 4.91 -10.92 -25.80
CA LEU A 46 4.24 -9.71 -26.29
C LEU A 46 5.16 -8.48 -26.18
N ILE A 47 5.88 -8.35 -25.05
CA ILE A 47 6.83 -7.25 -24.84
C ILE A 47 7.93 -7.27 -25.90
N SER A 48 8.56 -8.43 -26.15
CA SER A 48 9.58 -8.56 -27.19
C SER A 48 9.05 -8.25 -28.59
N ALA A 49 7.84 -8.74 -28.92
CA ALA A 49 7.22 -8.46 -30.22
C ALA A 49 6.91 -6.96 -30.42
N TRP A 50 6.44 -6.26 -29.37
CA TRP A 50 6.15 -4.82 -29.45
C TRP A 50 7.43 -3.97 -29.43
N SER A 51 8.44 -4.38 -28.67
CA SER A 51 9.77 -3.79 -28.65
C SER A 51 10.35 -3.75 -30.07
N GLU A 52 10.37 -4.88 -30.78
CA GLU A 52 10.83 -4.96 -32.17
C GLU A 52 9.95 -4.15 -33.13
N LYS A 53 8.62 -4.27 -33.02
CA LYS A 53 7.68 -3.62 -33.94
C LYS A 53 7.72 -2.10 -33.87
N TYR A 54 7.79 -1.54 -32.67
CA TYR A 54 7.71 -0.10 -32.43
C TYR A 54 9.08 0.54 -32.16
N ASN A 55 10.15 -0.25 -32.20
CA ASN A 55 11.52 0.18 -31.89
C ASN A 55 11.61 0.85 -30.50
N LEU A 56 11.09 0.16 -29.48
CA LEU A 56 11.10 0.58 -28.08
C LEU A 56 11.92 -0.42 -27.26
N TYR A 57 12.52 0.02 -26.16
CA TYR A 57 13.24 -0.89 -25.27
C TYR A 57 12.27 -1.76 -24.46
N GLU A 58 12.59 -3.04 -24.29
CA GLU A 58 11.77 -3.96 -23.48
C GLU A 58 11.62 -3.46 -22.03
N ASP A 59 12.70 -2.99 -21.41
CA ASP A 59 12.68 -2.46 -20.03
C ASP A 59 11.81 -1.21 -19.89
N PHE A 60 11.75 -0.38 -20.94
CA PHE A 60 10.85 0.78 -20.97
C PHE A 60 9.38 0.30 -21.00
N LEU A 61 9.05 -0.65 -21.87
CA LEU A 61 7.71 -1.23 -21.93
C LEU A 61 7.33 -1.90 -20.59
N ASN A 62 8.24 -2.68 -20.01
CA ASN A 62 8.04 -3.30 -18.70
C ASN A 62 7.76 -2.25 -17.62
N SER A 63 8.48 -1.14 -17.63
CA SER A 63 8.28 -0.03 -16.68
C SER A 63 6.91 0.63 -16.86
N VAL A 64 6.51 0.93 -18.11
CA VAL A 64 5.21 1.55 -18.42
C VAL A 64 4.05 0.64 -17.98
N PHE A 65 4.06 -0.63 -18.38
CA PHE A 65 3.02 -1.58 -17.97
C PHE A 65 3.07 -1.88 -16.46
N GLY A 66 4.24 -1.76 -15.84
CA GLY A 66 4.42 -1.87 -14.40
C GLY A 66 3.65 -0.79 -13.65
N GLN A 67 3.63 0.45 -14.17
CA GLN A 67 2.84 1.53 -13.56
C GLN A 67 1.33 1.30 -13.67
N PHE A 68 0.87 0.58 -14.69
CA PHE A 68 -0.55 0.26 -14.85
C PHE A 68 -1.04 -0.92 -14.00
N LEU A 69 -0.16 -1.59 -13.25
CA LEU A 69 -0.56 -2.70 -12.38
C LEU A 69 -1.38 -2.24 -11.17
N ASN A 70 -1.08 -1.07 -10.62
CA ASN A 70 -1.76 -0.57 -9.43
C ASN A 70 -1.86 0.96 -9.41
N GLU A 71 -2.89 1.48 -10.10
CA GLU A 71 -3.22 2.91 -10.10
C GLU A 71 -3.61 3.42 -8.71
N GLU A 72 -4.14 2.57 -7.83
CA GLU A 72 -4.59 2.98 -6.49
C GLU A 72 -3.45 3.56 -5.63
N VAL A 73 -2.20 3.21 -5.92
CA VAL A 73 -0.99 3.79 -5.32
C VAL A 73 -0.81 5.28 -5.67
N TYR A 74 -1.50 5.76 -6.70
CA TYR A 74 -1.49 7.15 -7.17
C TYR A 74 -2.56 8.02 -6.53
N LYS A 75 -3.52 7.44 -5.80
CA LYS A 75 -4.50 8.23 -5.06
C LYS A 75 -3.79 9.15 -4.05
N PRO A 76 -4.22 10.42 -3.91
CA PRO A 76 -3.64 11.34 -2.94
C PRO A 76 -3.70 10.77 -1.52
N VAL A 77 -2.58 10.81 -0.79
CA VAL A 77 -2.52 10.39 0.61
C VAL A 77 -3.05 11.53 1.47
N VAL A 78 -4.01 11.24 2.35
CA VAL A 78 -4.51 12.20 3.33
C VAL A 78 -3.41 12.46 4.35
N GLU A 79 -2.92 13.69 4.44
CA GLU A 79 -1.98 14.10 5.50
C GLU A 79 -2.76 14.34 6.80
N PRO A 80 -2.47 13.63 7.91
CA PRO A 80 -3.14 13.84 9.18
C PRO A 80 -2.88 15.26 9.73
N LYS A 81 -3.95 15.97 10.10
CA LYS A 81 -3.94 17.37 10.58
C LYS A 81 -4.90 17.53 11.76
N GLY A 82 -4.54 18.39 12.70
CA GLY A 82 -5.32 18.61 13.92
C GLY A 82 -5.28 17.40 14.84
N PHE A 83 -4.14 17.17 15.49
CA PHE A 83 -4.01 16.06 16.45
C PHE A 83 -5.00 16.23 17.60
N LEU A 84 -5.80 15.20 17.88
CA LEU A 84 -6.81 15.20 18.92
C LEU A 84 -6.34 14.45 20.17
N LYS A 85 -5.99 13.17 20.02
CA LYS A 85 -5.62 12.29 21.15
C LYS A 85 -4.89 11.03 20.71
N ASN A 86 -4.21 10.38 21.66
CA ASN A 86 -3.73 9.00 21.52
C ASN A 86 -4.71 8.06 22.22
N ILE A 87 -5.11 6.98 21.56
CA ILE A 87 -5.94 5.93 22.16
C ILE A 87 -5.07 4.68 22.35
N PRO A 88 -4.78 4.27 23.60
CA PRO A 88 -4.03 3.05 23.86
C PRO A 88 -4.90 1.83 23.56
N ILE A 89 -4.36 0.85 22.83
CA ILE A 89 -5.06 -0.38 22.46
C ILE A 89 -4.39 -1.59 23.15
N LEU A 90 -3.06 -1.69 23.05
CA LEU A 90 -2.26 -2.80 23.58
C LEU A 90 -2.87 -4.17 23.29
N LYS A 91 -3.13 -4.46 22.02
CA LYS A 91 -3.60 -5.76 21.55
C LYS A 91 -2.51 -6.42 20.73
N SER A 92 -2.39 -7.73 20.86
CA SER A 92 -1.41 -8.52 20.14
C SER A 92 -1.98 -9.82 19.61
N PHE A 93 -1.27 -10.37 18.64
CA PHE A 93 -1.48 -11.67 18.04
C PHE A 93 -0.11 -12.31 17.88
N GLU A 94 0.04 -13.58 18.21
CA GLU A 94 1.32 -14.27 18.15
C GLU A 94 1.19 -15.52 17.27
N LYS A 95 2.13 -15.69 16.34
CA LYS A 95 2.15 -16.83 15.44
C LYS A 95 3.57 -17.05 14.90
N ASP A 96 4.00 -18.31 14.87
CA ASP A 96 5.27 -18.73 14.26
C ASP A 96 6.47 -17.92 14.79
N ASP A 97 6.54 -17.73 16.12
CA ASP A 97 7.57 -16.96 16.84
C ASP A 97 7.65 -15.46 16.48
N LEU A 98 6.60 -14.95 15.82
CA LEU A 98 6.40 -13.53 15.56
C LEU A 98 5.26 -12.98 16.42
N PHE A 99 5.56 -11.85 17.06
CA PHE A 99 4.65 -11.09 17.90
C PHE A 99 4.15 -9.86 17.15
N TYR A 100 2.89 -9.91 16.74
CA TYR A 100 2.20 -8.83 16.05
C TYR A 100 1.47 -7.98 17.07
N SER A 101 1.68 -6.66 17.08
CA SER A 101 1.04 -5.79 18.07
C SER A 101 0.55 -4.46 17.51
N VAL A 102 -0.60 -4.01 18.03
CA VAL A 102 -1.12 -2.65 17.85
C VAL A 102 -1.10 -1.99 19.22
N THR A 103 -0.18 -1.05 19.38
CA THR A 103 0.11 -0.44 20.69
C THR A 103 -0.82 0.73 20.97
N PHE A 104 -0.97 1.64 20.02
CA PHE A 104 -1.85 2.80 20.11
C PHE A 104 -2.30 3.26 18.72
N LEU A 105 -3.38 4.03 18.69
CA LEU A 105 -3.76 4.83 17.54
C LEU A 105 -3.66 6.33 17.86
N ARG A 106 -3.35 7.13 16.85
CA ARG A 106 -3.45 8.59 16.92
C ARG A 106 -4.70 9.03 16.18
N GLN A 107 -5.53 9.81 16.88
CA GLN A 107 -6.69 10.42 16.27
C GLN A 107 -6.35 11.85 15.83
N PHE A 108 -6.65 12.16 14.57
CA PHE A 108 -6.62 13.50 14.03
C PHE A 108 -8.03 13.92 13.60
N GLU A 109 -8.24 15.20 13.32
CA GLU A 109 -9.53 15.72 12.86
C GLU A 109 -9.97 15.12 11.52
N ASN A 110 -9.01 14.84 10.64
CA ASN A 110 -9.27 14.39 9.26
C ASN A 110 -8.86 12.93 8.98
N ALA A 111 -8.18 12.24 9.90
CA ALA A 111 -7.70 10.87 9.72
C ALA A 111 -7.37 10.20 11.06
N SER A 112 -7.27 8.88 11.06
CA SER A 112 -6.70 8.11 12.17
C SER A 112 -5.40 7.44 11.73
N VAL A 113 -4.44 7.32 12.63
CA VAL A 113 -3.16 6.68 12.36
C VAL A 113 -2.98 5.48 13.27
N VAL A 114 -2.84 4.30 12.69
CA VAL A 114 -2.65 3.03 13.39
C VAL A 114 -1.16 2.65 13.38
N HIS A 115 -0.60 2.41 14.57
CA HIS A 115 0.77 1.94 14.73
C HIS A 115 0.77 0.43 14.94
N PHE A 116 1.39 -0.29 14.00
CA PHE A 116 1.45 -1.73 13.96
C PHE A 116 2.91 -2.19 13.99
N ASN A 117 3.23 -3.12 14.88
CA ASN A 117 4.58 -3.62 15.07
C ASN A 117 4.61 -5.14 14.88
N VAL A 118 5.74 -5.62 14.38
CA VAL A 118 6.08 -7.04 14.28
C VAL A 118 7.42 -7.23 14.97
N ASP A 119 7.41 -8.00 16.04
CA ASP A 119 8.56 -8.30 16.87
C ASP A 119 8.89 -9.80 16.78
N LYS A 120 10.18 -10.13 16.78
CA LYS A 120 10.71 -11.50 16.85
C LYS A 120 11.67 -11.57 18.03
N ASP A 121 11.63 -12.65 18.79
CA ASP A 121 12.66 -12.89 19.80
C ASP A 121 14.01 -13.17 19.11
N ASP A 122 15.01 -12.33 19.41
CA ASP A 122 16.35 -12.36 18.83
C ASP A 122 17.31 -13.24 19.67
N SER A 123 16.76 -14.12 20.51
CA SER A 123 17.50 -15.01 21.43
C SER A 123 18.16 -16.22 20.76
N ASP A 124 17.87 -16.48 19.47
CA ASP A 124 18.45 -17.55 18.67
C ASP A 124 19.81 -17.19 18.04
N ASP A 125 20.70 -18.18 17.92
CA ASP A 125 22.13 -18.09 17.50
C ASP A 125 22.42 -17.52 16.09
N MET A 126 21.39 -17.09 15.34
CA MET A 126 21.51 -16.43 14.03
C MET A 126 20.82 -15.06 14.05
N PRO A 127 21.48 -14.02 14.60
CA PRO A 127 20.91 -12.69 14.67
C PRO A 127 20.79 -12.09 13.27
N GLY A 128 19.60 -11.61 12.92
CA GLY A 128 19.45 -10.59 11.87
C GLY A 128 18.89 -11.01 10.52
N VAL A 129 18.20 -12.15 10.39
CA VAL A 129 17.40 -12.43 9.19
C VAL A 129 15.94 -12.55 9.58
N PHE A 130 15.18 -11.46 9.40
CA PHE A 130 13.73 -11.61 9.25
C PHE A 130 13.50 -12.60 8.10
N PRO A 131 12.63 -13.61 8.27
CA PRO A 131 12.14 -14.35 7.11
C PRO A 131 11.60 -13.30 6.12
N GLU A 132 12.10 -13.34 4.88
CA GLU A 132 11.75 -12.49 3.71
C GLU A 132 10.89 -11.25 4.03
N HIS A 133 11.39 -10.02 3.86
CA HIS A 133 10.59 -8.78 4.04
C HIS A 133 9.16 -8.95 3.54
N THR A 134 8.20 -9.04 4.47
CA THR A 134 6.77 -9.17 4.15
C THR A 134 6.10 -7.82 4.25
N TRP A 135 5.08 -7.60 3.42
CA TRP A 135 4.28 -6.38 3.43
C TRP A 135 2.95 -6.65 4.10
N PHE A 136 2.44 -5.67 4.84
CA PHE A 136 1.12 -5.75 5.46
C PHE A 136 0.19 -4.71 4.87
N ASP A 137 -1.02 -5.15 4.53
CA ASP A 137 -2.15 -4.29 4.24
C ASP A 137 -3.12 -4.29 5.42
N LEU A 138 -3.67 -3.11 5.70
CA LEU A 138 -4.71 -2.92 6.69
C LEU A 138 -6.05 -2.74 5.99
N SER A 139 -7.10 -3.35 6.52
CA SER A 139 -8.49 -3.07 6.19
C SER A 139 -9.29 -2.94 7.49
N ILE A 140 -10.25 -2.02 7.50
CA ILE A 140 -11.12 -1.78 8.64
C ILE A 140 -12.45 -2.45 8.37
N ASP A 141 -12.88 -3.31 9.29
CA ASP A 141 -14.22 -3.89 9.32
C ASP A 141 -15.00 -3.22 10.47
N ASP A 142 -16.00 -2.43 10.11
CA ASP A 142 -16.93 -1.78 11.03
C ASP A 142 -18.36 -2.29 10.84
N VAL A 143 -19.21 -2.00 11.83
CA VAL A 143 -20.62 -2.45 11.81
C VAL A 143 -21.45 -1.64 10.81
N GLU A 144 -21.00 -0.44 10.45
CA GLU A 144 -21.73 0.50 9.60
C GLU A 144 -21.45 0.30 8.10
N GLY A 145 -20.45 -0.51 7.73
CA GLY A 145 -20.05 -0.76 6.36
C GLY A 145 -19.35 0.44 5.71
N THR A 146 -18.65 1.26 6.50
CA THR A 146 -17.96 2.46 6.00
C THR A 146 -16.75 2.04 5.18
N ASP A 147 -16.59 2.62 3.99
CA ASP A 147 -15.42 2.39 3.15
C ASP A 147 -14.24 3.24 3.64
N TYR A 148 -13.28 2.60 4.32
CA TYR A 148 -12.06 3.25 4.81
C TYR A 148 -10.89 3.03 3.86
N ASP A 149 -10.32 4.13 3.38
CA ASP A 149 -9.05 4.14 2.67
C ASP A 149 -7.90 4.01 3.68
N CYS A 150 -7.28 2.84 3.70
CA CYS A 150 -6.17 2.50 4.58
C CYS A 150 -4.88 2.48 3.78
N ARG A 151 -3.96 3.39 4.12
CA ARG A 151 -2.67 3.51 3.42
C ARG A 151 -1.50 3.42 4.37
N ASN A 152 -0.53 2.62 3.97
CA ASN A 152 0.77 2.62 4.60
C ASN A 152 1.53 3.90 4.22
N ASP A 153 1.81 4.76 5.20
CA ASP A 153 2.41 6.07 4.95
C ASP A 153 3.90 5.96 4.66
N GLU A 154 4.59 5.13 5.45
CA GLU A 154 6.02 4.93 5.46
C GLU A 154 6.35 3.46 5.26
N TRP A 155 7.28 3.14 4.36
CA TRP A 155 7.80 1.77 4.24
C TRP A 155 8.23 1.30 5.62
N GLY A 156 7.66 0.18 6.07
CA GLY A 156 7.87 -0.30 7.43
C GLY A 156 9.35 -0.28 7.78
N GLY A 157 9.69 0.48 8.82
CA GLY A 157 11.05 0.70 9.25
C GLY A 157 11.36 -0.27 10.38
N GLY A 158 12.43 -1.06 10.21
CA GLY A 158 12.77 -2.10 11.17
C GLY A 158 14.26 -2.41 11.20
N SER A 159 14.73 -2.86 12.35
CA SER A 159 16.08 -3.37 12.56
C SER A 159 16.05 -4.43 13.66
N ARG A 160 16.82 -5.52 13.51
CA ARG A 160 17.04 -6.54 14.56
C ARG A 160 15.76 -7.04 15.23
N GLY A 161 15.03 -7.91 14.55
CA GLY A 161 13.83 -8.55 15.10
C GLY A 161 12.60 -7.64 15.23
N HIS A 162 12.70 -6.33 14.98
CA HIS A 162 11.55 -5.41 15.01
C HIS A 162 11.27 -4.78 13.64
N ILE A 163 9.99 -4.74 13.23
CA ILE A 163 9.48 -3.95 12.10
C ILE A 163 8.28 -3.13 12.58
N SER A 164 8.29 -1.83 12.29
CA SER A 164 7.18 -0.92 12.58
C SER A 164 6.50 -0.45 11.29
N TYR A 165 5.18 -0.35 11.33
CA TYR A 165 4.33 0.16 10.26
C TYR A 165 3.41 1.25 10.77
N THR A 166 3.16 2.23 9.90
CA THR A 166 2.24 3.34 10.18
C THR A 166 1.17 3.38 9.09
N PHE A 167 -0.08 3.12 9.46
CA PHE A 167 -1.21 3.18 8.55
C PHE A 167 -2.06 4.40 8.81
N ILE A 168 -2.28 5.23 7.77
CA ILE A 168 -3.26 6.31 7.76
C ILE A 168 -4.59 5.74 7.29
N VAL A 169 -5.64 6.02 8.04
CA VAL A 169 -7.02 5.60 7.78
C VAL A 169 -7.87 6.85 7.57
N SER A 170 -8.57 6.91 6.44
CA SER A 170 -9.49 7.98 6.08
C SER A 170 -10.82 7.39 5.58
N PRO A 171 -11.99 7.84 6.06
CA PRO A 171 -12.23 8.89 7.07
C PRO A 171 -11.71 8.51 8.47
N PRO A 172 -11.63 9.49 9.42
CA PRO A 172 -11.20 9.20 10.78
C PRO A 172 -12.10 8.14 11.44
N LEU A 173 -11.50 7.22 12.17
CA LEU A 173 -12.21 6.22 12.97
C LEU A 173 -13.07 6.90 14.04
N PRO A 174 -14.24 6.32 14.40
CA PRO A 174 -15.10 6.86 15.44
C PRO A 174 -14.41 6.83 16.82
N ASP A 175 -14.89 7.68 17.73
CA ASP A 175 -14.38 7.73 19.11
C ASP A 175 -14.56 6.42 19.87
N ASP A 176 -15.65 5.69 19.59
CA ASP A 176 -15.89 4.34 20.11
C ASP A 176 -15.30 3.31 19.15
N ILE A 177 -14.05 2.94 19.41
CA ILE A 177 -13.32 1.96 18.61
C ILE A 177 -13.69 0.52 18.95
N SER A 178 -14.49 0.25 19.99
CA SER A 178 -14.77 -1.12 20.48
C SER A 178 -15.40 -2.04 19.43
N LYS A 179 -16.10 -1.45 18.45
CA LYS A 179 -16.79 -2.15 17.37
C LYS A 179 -15.94 -2.30 16.10
N ILE A 180 -14.72 -1.80 16.11
CA ILE A 180 -13.82 -1.79 14.98
C ILE A 180 -12.95 -3.04 15.03
N LYS A 181 -12.79 -3.68 13.88
CA LYS A 181 -11.83 -4.76 13.70
C LYS A 181 -10.77 -4.33 12.70
N LEU A 182 -9.51 -4.45 13.10
CA LEU A 182 -8.38 -4.27 12.18
C LEU A 182 -8.06 -5.61 11.56
N VAL A 183 -8.17 -5.70 10.24
CA VAL A 183 -7.85 -6.88 9.45
C VAL A 183 -6.50 -6.65 8.79
N PHE A 184 -5.49 -7.43 9.19
CA PHE A 184 -4.16 -7.38 8.60
C PHE A 184 -3.97 -8.55 7.65
N LYS A 185 -3.50 -8.25 6.43
CA LYS A 185 -3.20 -9.25 5.40
C LYS A 185 -1.75 -9.15 4.98
N GLU A 186 -1.05 -10.26 5.05
CA GLU A 186 0.36 -10.33 4.66
C GLU A 186 0.52 -10.65 3.16
N CYS A 187 1.41 -9.92 2.51
CA CYS A 187 1.75 -10.04 1.10
C CYS A 187 3.26 -10.24 0.90
N LYS A 188 3.64 -11.14 -0.02
CA LYS A 188 5.04 -11.41 -0.40
C LYS A 188 5.65 -10.36 -1.31
N THR A 189 4.82 -9.53 -1.92
CA THR A 189 5.23 -8.50 -2.86
C THR A 189 4.44 -7.25 -2.54
N PRO A 190 5.02 -6.07 -2.80
CA PRO A 190 4.26 -4.83 -2.69
C PRO A 190 3.03 -4.89 -3.61
N PHE A 191 2.01 -4.09 -3.28
CA PHE A 191 0.85 -3.88 -4.14
C PHE A 191 -0.09 -5.08 -4.32
N LYS A 192 -0.28 -5.91 -3.28
CA LYS A 192 -1.33 -6.95 -3.24
C LYS A 192 -1.21 -8.05 -4.31
N THR A 193 -0.06 -8.20 -4.93
CA THR A 193 0.10 -9.09 -6.09
C THR A 193 0.22 -10.56 -5.70
N LYS A 194 0.68 -10.87 -4.48
CA LYS A 194 0.79 -12.25 -3.97
C LYS A 194 0.53 -12.31 -2.46
N PRO A 195 -0.68 -12.65 -2.01
CA PRO A 195 -0.93 -12.90 -0.59
C PRO A 195 -0.15 -14.13 -0.11
N THR A 196 0.41 -14.09 1.10
CA THR A 196 1.03 -15.28 1.73
C THR A 196 -0.01 -16.26 2.26
N GLY A 197 -1.25 -15.78 2.45
CA GLY A 197 -2.34 -16.51 3.10
C GLY A 197 -2.42 -16.26 4.60
N LEU A 198 -1.50 -15.48 5.19
CA LEU A 198 -1.64 -15.01 6.56
C LEU A 198 -2.58 -13.80 6.62
N GLU A 199 -3.71 -14.01 7.27
CA GLU A 199 -4.69 -12.99 7.59
C GLU A 199 -5.08 -13.14 9.07
N PHE A 200 -5.04 -12.05 9.81
CA PHE A 200 -5.45 -12.04 11.21
C PHE A 200 -6.21 -10.76 11.55
N VAL A 201 -7.02 -10.86 12.61
CA VAL A 201 -7.92 -9.79 13.03
C VAL A 201 -7.59 -9.39 14.45
N ILE A 202 -7.32 -8.12 14.67
CA ILE A 202 -7.20 -7.51 15.99
C ILE A 202 -8.52 -6.80 16.29
N LYS A 203 -9.24 -7.32 17.29
CA LYS A 203 -10.44 -6.67 17.83
C LYS A 203 -10.06 -5.66 18.89
N MET A 204 -10.82 -4.59 18.97
CA MET A 204 -10.58 -3.46 19.87
C MET A 204 -11.32 -3.56 21.21
N ASP A 205 -12.08 -4.63 21.44
CA ASP A 205 -12.83 -4.93 22.68
C ASP A 205 -11.97 -5.60 23.75
#